data_AF-K2FSW7-F1
#
_entry.id   AF-K2FSW7-F1
#
_cell.length_a   1.000
_cell.length_b   1.000
_cell.length_c   1.000
_cell.angle_alpha   90.00
_cell.angle_beta   90.00
_cell.angle_gamma   90.00
#
_symmetry.space_group_name_H-M   'P 1'
#
loop_
_entity.id
_entity.type
_entity.pdbx_description
1 polymer ?
#
loop_
_entity_poly.entity_id
_entity_poly.type
_entity_poly.pdbx_seq_one_letter_code
_entity_poly.pdbx_strand_id
1 'polypeptide(L)' 'MAGGFGRGILITVIAITAVAQILVQLIYFLHMNSSSEQRWNVIAFVYTILTIAILLVGSVWIMNYLHYNMMI' A
#
# COMPACT_ATOMS: atom_id res chain seq x y z
N MET A 1 -11.29 -5.01 31.71
CA MET A 1 -10.92 -3.78 30.97
C MET A 1 -11.29 -3.94 29.50
N ALA A 2 -12.59 -3.94 29.19
CA ALA A 2 -13.08 -4.06 27.82
C ALA A 2 -13.68 -2.71 27.42
N GLY A 3 -12.81 -1.78 27.04
CA GLY A 3 -13.14 -0.44 26.55
C GLY A 3 -12.37 -0.13 25.27
N GLY A 4 -12.17 -1.13 24.41
CA GLY A 4 -11.46 -0.97 23.14
C GLY A 4 -12.36 -0.34 22.09
N PHE A 5 -11.83 0.65 21.36
CA PHE A 5 -12.45 1.21 20.16
C PHE A 5 -12.92 0.08 19.23
N GLY A 6 -14.06 0.28 18.55
CA GLY A 6 -14.62 -0.72 17.65
C GLY A 6 -13.59 -1.19 16.61
N ARG A 7 -13.54 -2.50 16.34
CA ARG A 7 -12.53 -3.11 15.45
C ARG A 7 -12.45 -2.43 14.08
N GLY A 8 -13.58 -1.99 13.53
CA GLY A 8 -13.61 -1.20 12.29
C GLY A 8 -12.84 0.12 12.40
N ILE A 9 -13.06 0.87 13.49
CA ILE A 9 -12.36 2.14 13.76
C ILE A 9 -10.85 1.88 13.88
N LEU A 10 -10.46 0.83 14.60
CA LEU A 10 -9.04 0.47 14.74
C LEU A 10 -8.38 0.18 13.39
N ILE A 11 -9.02 -0.64 12.55
CA ILE A 11 -8.48 -0.99 11.23
C ILE A 11 -8.34 0.27 10.35
N THR A 12 -9.34 1.15 10.35
CA THR A 12 -9.28 2.39 9.57
C THR A 12 -8.18 3.32 10.05
N VAL A 13 -8.05 3.52 11.36
CA VAL A 13 -6.98 4.39 11.92
C VAL A 13 -5.61 3.82 11.61
N ILE A 14 -5.41 2.51 11.77
CA ILE A 14 -4.13 1.85 11.44
C ILE A 14 -3.82 2.00 9.94
N ALA A 15 -4.80 1.79 9.06
CA ALA A 15 -4.58 1.92 7.62
C ALA A 15 -4.17 3.35 7.22
N ILE A 16 -4.86 4.37 7.75
CA ILE A 16 -4.54 5.78 7.47
C ILE A 16 -3.14 6.14 7.99
N THR A 17 -2.84 5.75 9.24
CA THR A 17 -1.55 6.05 9.86
C THR A 17 -0.40 5.28 9.18
N ALA A 18 -0.63 4.07 8.67
CA ALA A 18 0.35 3.32 7.89
C ALA A 18 0.70 4.02 6.57
N VAL A 19 -0.30 4.53 5.83
CA VAL A 19 -0.05 5.30 4.60
C VAL A 19 0.68 6.60 4.92
N ALA A 20 0.27 7.31 5.97
CA ALA A 20 0.95 8.53 6.40
C ALA A 20 2.42 8.28 6.78
N GLN A 21 2.72 7.15 7.44
CA GLN A 21 4.08 6.76 7.79
C GLN A 21 4.96 6.55 6.55
N ILE A 22 4.44 5.86 5.52
CA ILE A 22 5.16 5.68 4.26
C ILE A 22 5.50 7.05 3.65
N LEU A 23 4.55 7.99 3.62
CA LEU A 23 4.78 9.34 3.09
C LEU A 23 5.85 10.11 3.88
N VAL A 24 5.78 10.06 5.21
CA VAL A 24 6.76 10.73 6.09
C VAL A 24 8.17 10.18 5.82
N GLN A 25 8.32 8.86 5.72
CA GLN A 25 9.60 8.22 5.41
C GLN A 25 10.16 8.67 4.05
N LEU A 26 9.31 8.76 3.02
CA LEU A 26 9.73 9.14 1.68
C LEU A 26 10.16 10.61 1.59
N ILE A 27 9.46 11.50 2.29
CA ILE A 27 9.70 12.95 2.23
C ILE A 27 10.86 13.34 3.16
N TYR A 28 10.79 12.95 4.44
CA TYR A 28 11.70 13.46 5.47
C TYR A 28 12.98 12.63 5.66
N PHE A 29 12.94 11.32 5.41
CA PHE A 29 14.15 10.49 5.54
C PHE A 29 14.84 10.30 4.20
N LEU A 30 14.10 9.82 3.20
CA LEU A 30 14.66 9.55 1.87
C LEU A 30 14.91 10.84 1.07
N HIS A 31 14.44 12.00 1.56
CA HIS A 31 14.58 13.31 0.91
C HIS A 31 14.31 13.23 -0.59
N MET A 32 13.23 12.54 -0.96
CA MET A 32 12.90 12.34 -2.36
C MET A 32 12.43 13.68 -2.94
N ASN A 33 13.35 14.38 -3.62
CA ASN A 33 13.11 15.71 -4.15
C ASN A 33 12.64 15.65 -5.61
N SER A 34 11.82 16.61 -6.02
CA SER A 34 11.36 16.78 -7.41
C SER A 34 12.39 17.52 -8.29
N SER A 35 13.66 17.56 -7.88
CA SER A 35 14.73 18.17 -8.69
C SER A 35 14.93 17.37 -9.99
N SER A 36 15.41 18.04 -11.04
CA SER A 36 15.54 17.46 -12.40
C SER A 36 16.34 16.16 -12.44
N GLU A 37 17.37 16.05 -11.60
CA GLU A 37 18.24 14.87 -11.48
C GLU A 37 17.55 13.70 -10.74
N GLN A 38 16.60 14.00 -9.86
CA GLN A 38 15.95 13.02 -8.99
C GLN A 38 14.52 12.64 -9.46
N ARG A 39 14.02 13.26 -10.54
CA ARG A 39 12.76 12.88 -11.22
C ARG A 39 12.73 11.41 -11.62
N TRP A 40 13.87 10.85 -12.03
CA TRP A 40 13.98 9.43 -12.37
C TRP A 40 13.68 8.52 -11.17
N ASN A 41 14.09 8.92 -9.95
CA ASN A 41 13.76 8.20 -8.73
C ASN A 41 12.26 8.23 -8.41
N VAL A 42 11.62 9.38 -8.63
CA VAL A 42 10.16 9.52 -8.44
C VAL A 42 9.40 8.63 -9.43
N ILE A 43 9.82 8.60 -10.70
CA ILE A 43 9.22 7.75 -11.73
C ILE A 43 9.40 6.26 -11.38
N ALA A 44 10.61 5.86 -10.99
CA ALA A 44 10.90 4.49 -10.56
C ALA A 44 10.03 4.09 -9.36
N PHE A 45 9.87 4.98 -8.38
CA PHE A 45 9.05 4.73 -7.20
C PHE A 45 7.56 4.54 -7.55
N VAL A 46 6.99 5.41 -8.39
CA VAL A 46 5.60 5.28 -8.86
C VAL A 46 5.42 3.98 -9.64
N TYR A 47 6.38 3.62 -10.49
CA TYR A 47 6.37 2.35 -11.21
C TYR A 47 6.36 1.16 -10.25
N THR A 48 7.19 1.17 -9.21
CA THR A 48 7.20 0.12 -8.18
C THR A 48 5.84 -0.01 -7.48
N ILE A 49 5.22 1.10 -7.07
CA ILE A 49 3.88 1.07 -6.45
C ILE A 49 2.84 0.47 -7.41
N LEU A 50 2.86 0.89 -8.68
CA LEU A 50 1.94 0.37 -9.69
C LEU A 50 2.11 -1.14 -9.88
N THR A 51 3.36 -1.62 -9.99
CA THR A 51 3.65 -3.04 -10.11
C THR A 51 3.14 -3.82 -8.89
N ILE A 52 3.39 -3.32 -7.67
CA ILE A 52 2.89 -3.95 -6.43
C ILE A 52 1.36 -4.01 -6.43
N ALA A 53 0.69 -2.92 -6.83
CA ALA A 53 -0.77 -2.87 -6.88
C ALA A 53 -1.34 -3.91 -7.87
N ILE A 54 -0.77 -4.01 -9.07
CA ILE A 54 -1.18 -5.00 -10.08
C ILE A 54 -0.96 -6.42 -9.56
N LEU A 55 0.19 -6.70 -8.95
CA LEU A 55 0.50 -8.03 -8.42
C LEU A 55 -0.42 -8.40 -7.26
N LEU A 56 -0.62 -7.52 -6.28
CA LEU A 56 -1.49 -7.82 -5.12
C LEU A 56 -2.95 -8.01 -5.54
N VAL A 57 -3.50 -7.06 -6.30
CA VAL A 57 -4.90 -7.15 -6.76
C VAL A 57 -5.08 -8.33 -7.70
N GLY A 58 -4.15 -8.51 -8.65
CA GLY A 58 -4.18 -9.61 -9.60
C GLY A 58 -4.08 -10.97 -8.91
N SER A 59 -3.15 -11.15 -7.97
CA SER A 59 -3.00 -12.41 -7.22
C SER A 59 -4.23 -12.71 -6.38
N VAL A 60 -4.76 -11.74 -5.63
CA VAL A 60 -5.98 -11.95 -4.83
C VAL A 60 -7.17 -12.28 -5.73
N TRP A 61 -7.32 -11.59 -6.85
CA TRP A 61 -8.41 -11.84 -7.80
C TRP A 61 -8.31 -13.22 -8.44
N ILE A 62 -7.14 -13.60 -8.96
CA ILE A 62 -6.89 -14.91 -9.56
C ILE A 62 -7.13 -16.01 -8.54
N MET A 63 -6.62 -15.88 -7.31
CA MET A 63 -6.80 -16.88 -6.27
C MET A 63 -8.27 -17.04 -5.88
N ASN A 64 -9.03 -15.95 -5.74
CA ASN A 64 -10.47 -16.02 -5.47
C ASN A 64 -11.23 -16.67 -6.64
N TYR A 65 -10.90 -16.29 -7.87
CA TYR A 65 -11.54 -16.86 -9.06
C TYR A 65 -11.24 -18.36 -9.18
N LEU A 66 -9.98 -18.75 -8.97
CA LEU A 66 -9.56 -20.14 -9.01
C LEU A 66 -10.22 -20.94 -7.89
N HIS A 67 -10.30 -20.39 -6.68
CA HIS A 67 -10.98 -21.02 -5.54
C HIS A 67 -12.45 -21.30 -5.87
N TYR A 68 -13.17 -20.31 -6.41
CA TYR A 68 -14.55 -20.49 -6.83
C TYR A 68 -14.73 -21.56 -7.92
N ASN A 69 -13.76 -21.72 -8.83
CA ASN A 69 -13.85 -22.65 -9.95
C ASN A 69 -13.28 -24.05 -9.68
N MET A 70 -12.37 -24.20 -8.72
CA MET A 70 -11.76 -25.48 -8.34
C MET A 70 -12.38 -26.10 -7.08
N MET A 71 -13.12 -25.31 -6.32
CA MET A 71 -14.00 -25.86 -5.30
C MET A 71 -15.30 -26.28 -5.94
N ILE A 72 -15.47 -27.59 -6.11
CA ILE A 72 -16.78 -28.22 -6.15
C ILE A 72 -17.40 -28.17 -4.75
#